data_AF-A0AAN4L764-F1
#
_entry.id   AF-A0AAN4L764-F1
#
_cell.length_a   1.000
_cell.length_b   1.000
_cell.length_c   1.000
_cell.angle_alpha   90.00
_cell.angle_beta   90.00
_cell.angle_gamma   90.00
#
_symmetry.space_group_name_H-M   'P 1'
#
loop_
_entity.id
_entity.type
_entity.pdbx_description
1 polymer ?
#
loop_
_entity_poly.entity_id
_entity_poly.type
_entity_poly.pdbx_seq_one_letter_code
_entity_poly.pdbx_strand_id
1 'polypeptide(L)'
;MARNWSITVAHCNHQVDFTPRLQDHDISTQPSSKHTPAYHMLRTTIMAYHQHAKYHLKLSAIMCNHNQFKACLILCDWALASMIKALYIHKYHSVHPPKELTMNEILPLVHTDTELGLDIALFIGTMQHMSSLEDCPHDQPLKLNNIESLIQRTEEILDDLSARLMKDSSE
;
A
#
# COMPACT_ATOMS: atom_id res chain seq x y z
N MET A 1 14.99 -23.76 34.49
CA MET A 1 14.03 -24.68 33.84
C MET A 1 13.86 -24.24 32.39
N ALA A 2 14.59 -24.87 31.47
CA ALA A 2 14.55 -24.56 30.03
C ALA A 2 13.62 -25.56 29.34
N ARG A 3 12.60 -25.07 28.61
CA ARG A 3 11.72 -25.91 27.78
C ARG A 3 12.30 -25.96 26.36
N ASN A 4 12.82 -27.14 25.99
CA ASN A 4 13.14 -27.50 24.62
C ASN A 4 11.84 -27.65 23.82
N TRP A 5 11.74 -26.98 22.68
CA TRP A 5 10.73 -27.27 21.66
C TRP A 5 11.42 -27.90 20.46
N SER A 6 11.14 -29.18 20.20
CA SER A 6 11.64 -29.92 19.05
C SER A 6 10.83 -29.54 17.82
N ILE A 7 11.50 -29.10 16.75
CA ILE A 7 10.90 -28.83 15.44
C ILE A 7 10.87 -30.14 14.67
N THR A 8 9.69 -30.70 14.44
CA THR A 8 9.52 -31.86 13.56
C THR A 8 9.46 -31.36 12.12
N VAL A 9 10.48 -31.72 11.33
CA VAL A 9 10.53 -31.52 9.87
C VAL A 9 9.57 -32.51 9.21
N ALA A 10 8.55 -32.02 8.53
CA ALA A 10 7.68 -32.84 7.69
C ALA A 10 8.26 -32.93 6.27
N HIS A 11 8.63 -34.14 5.89
CA HIS A 11 9.14 -34.55 4.58
C HIS A 11 8.18 -34.21 3.43
N CYS A 12 8.70 -33.56 2.39
CA CYS A 12 8.10 -33.58 1.05
C CYS A 12 8.43 -34.93 0.39
N ASN A 13 7.41 -35.65 -0.09
CA ASN A 13 7.51 -36.65 -1.16
C ASN A 13 6.11 -37.10 -1.57
N HIS A 14 5.63 -36.66 -2.74
CA HIS A 14 4.95 -37.54 -3.70
C HIS A 14 4.85 -36.85 -5.06
N GLN A 15 5.64 -37.37 -6.00
CA GLN A 15 5.48 -37.26 -7.44
C GLN A 15 4.46 -38.33 -7.85
N VAL A 16 3.44 -37.95 -8.63
CA VAL A 16 2.68 -38.91 -9.45
C VAL A 16 2.26 -38.21 -10.73
N ASP A 17 2.93 -38.60 -11.82
CA ASP A 17 2.55 -38.32 -13.19
C ASP A 17 1.18 -38.92 -13.49
N PHE A 18 0.27 -38.11 -14.04
CA PHE A 18 -0.90 -38.62 -14.75
C PHE A 18 -1.15 -37.80 -16.01
N THR A 19 -0.63 -38.29 -17.13
CA THR A 19 -1.14 -37.99 -18.47
C THR A 19 -2.22 -38.99 -18.87
N PRO A 20 -3.38 -38.53 -19.35
CA PRO A 20 -4.14 -39.24 -20.36
C PRO A 20 -4.14 -38.44 -21.67
N ARG A 21 -3.75 -39.10 -22.75
CA ARG A 21 -3.75 -38.61 -24.14
C ARG A 21 -4.94 -39.25 -24.86
N LEU A 22 -5.86 -38.45 -25.40
CA LEU A 22 -6.77 -38.67 -26.56
C LEU A 22 -7.93 -37.64 -26.45
N GLN A 23 -8.53 -37.04 -27.47
CA GLN A 23 -8.28 -36.83 -28.91
C GLN A 23 -9.28 -35.72 -29.35
N ASP A 24 -9.09 -35.18 -30.54
CA ASP A 24 -9.62 -33.91 -31.09
C ASP A 24 -11.14 -33.71 -31.25
N HIS A 25 -11.44 -32.41 -31.42
CA HIS A 25 -12.52 -31.76 -32.16
C HIS A 25 -13.87 -31.49 -31.46
N ASP A 26 -14.09 -30.22 -31.09
CA ASP A 26 -15.05 -29.39 -31.83
C ASP A 26 -14.77 -27.89 -31.66
N ILE A 27 -14.85 -27.17 -32.78
CA ILE A 27 -14.65 -25.72 -32.86
C ILE A 27 -15.95 -25.05 -32.42
N SER A 28 -15.93 -24.38 -31.27
CA SER A 28 -16.94 -23.37 -30.92
C SER A 28 -16.22 -22.09 -30.50
N THR A 29 -16.19 -21.14 -31.43
CA THR A 29 -15.77 -19.76 -31.22
C THR A 29 -16.71 -19.09 -30.21
N GLN A 30 -16.31 -19.06 -28.95
CA GLN A 30 -16.77 -18.05 -27.99
C GLN A 30 -15.69 -16.96 -27.84
N PRO A 31 -16.02 -15.68 -28.02
CA PRO A 31 -15.10 -14.61 -27.67
C PRO A 31 -15.17 -14.33 -26.16
N SER A 32 -13.98 -14.20 -25.57
CA SER A 32 -13.67 -13.41 -24.37
C SER A 32 -14.18 -13.87 -23.00
N SER A 33 -13.32 -14.53 -22.22
CA SER A 33 -13.36 -14.42 -20.74
C SER A 33 -12.02 -14.66 -20.03
N LYS A 34 -10.87 -14.50 -20.70
CA LYS A 34 -9.55 -14.63 -20.05
C LYS A 34 -9.16 -13.39 -19.23
N HIS A 35 -9.84 -12.26 -19.41
CA HIS A 35 -9.52 -10.98 -18.75
C HIS A 35 -10.20 -10.74 -17.39
N THR A 36 -11.27 -11.49 -17.07
CA THR A 36 -12.13 -11.21 -15.91
C THR A 36 -11.47 -11.47 -14.54
N PRO A 37 -10.68 -12.56 -14.33
CA PRO A 37 -10.08 -12.82 -13.02
C PRO A 37 -8.98 -11.82 -12.66
N ALA A 38 -8.13 -11.45 -13.63
CA ALA A 38 -7.00 -10.55 -13.40
C ALA A 38 -7.46 -9.12 -13.09
N TYR A 39 -8.46 -8.62 -13.82
CA TYR A 39 -9.04 -7.29 -13.57
C TYR A 39 -9.75 -7.21 -12.20
N HIS A 40 -10.54 -8.23 -11.86
CA HIS A 40 -11.21 -8.30 -10.56
C HIS A 40 -10.19 -8.33 -9.42
N MET A 41 -9.10 -9.10 -9.58
CA MET A 41 -8.03 -9.17 -8.59
C MET A 41 -7.35 -7.81 -8.41
N LEU A 42 -6.97 -7.13 -9.49
CA LEU A 42 -6.38 -5.78 -9.44
C LEU A 42 -7.28 -4.80 -8.68
N ARG A 43 -8.57 -4.73 -9.05
CA ARG A 43 -9.54 -3.83 -8.41
C ARG A 43 -9.71 -4.15 -6.92
N THR A 44 -9.79 -5.43 -6.56
CA THR A 44 -9.91 -5.85 -5.16
C THR A 44 -8.67 -5.46 -4.36
N THR A 45 -7.48 -5.65 -4.91
CA THR A 45 -6.22 -5.28 -4.23
C THR A 45 -6.08 -3.76 -4.09
N ILE A 46 -6.44 -2.97 -5.11
CA ILE A 46 -6.47 -1.50 -5.02
C ILE A 46 -7.39 -1.03 -3.89
N MET A 47 -8.61 -1.59 -3.82
CA MET A 47 -9.56 -1.25 -2.76
C MET A 47 -9.08 -1.68 -1.36
N ALA A 48 -8.39 -2.81 -1.24
CA ALA A 48 -7.80 -3.23 0.03
C ALA A 48 -6.75 -2.24 0.55
N TYR A 49 -5.84 -1.79 -0.33
CA TYR A 49 -4.83 -0.78 0.04
C TYR A 49 -5.45 0.59 0.33
N HIS A 50 -6.44 1.00 -0.45
CA HIS A 50 -7.21 2.22 -0.18
C HIS A 50 -7.86 2.20 1.21
N GLN A 51 -8.45 1.05 1.57
CA GLN A 51 -9.08 0.87 2.87
C GLN A 51 -8.04 0.82 4.01
N HIS A 52 -6.87 0.21 3.79
CA HIS A 52 -5.76 0.26 4.75
C HIS A 52 -5.30 1.70 5.01
N ALA A 53 -5.19 2.53 3.97
CA ALA A 53 -4.82 3.94 4.11
C ALA A 53 -5.78 4.68 5.06
N LYS A 54 -7.09 4.49 4.87
CA LYS A 54 -8.13 5.07 5.74
C LYS A 54 -8.05 4.57 7.18
N TYR A 55 -7.80 3.28 7.39
CA TYR A 55 -7.68 2.73 8.74
C TYR A 55 -6.46 3.26 9.49
N HIS A 56 -5.31 3.38 8.81
CA HIS A 56 -4.12 3.94 9.42
C HIS A 56 -4.30 5.41 9.79
N LEU A 57 -4.92 6.22 8.92
CA LEU A 57 -5.23 7.62 9.23
C LEU A 57 -6.19 7.74 10.43
N LYS A 58 -7.24 6.92 10.48
CA LYS A 58 -8.15 6.91 11.64
C LYS A 58 -7.43 6.54 12.94
N LEU A 59 -6.55 5.54 12.87
CA LEU A 59 -5.78 5.11 14.04
C LEU A 59 -4.76 6.18 14.46
N SER A 60 -4.17 6.93 13.51
CA SER A 60 -3.23 8.01 13.82
C SER A 60 -3.91 9.13 14.62
N ALA A 61 -5.13 9.52 14.25
CA ALA A 61 -5.94 10.47 15.01
C ALA A 61 -6.23 9.99 16.44
N ILE A 62 -6.56 8.70 16.62
CA ILE A 62 -6.75 8.11 17.96
C ILE A 62 -5.45 8.18 18.76
N MET A 63 -4.32 7.79 18.17
CA MET A 63 -3.01 7.85 18.84
C MET A 63 -2.63 9.29 19.24
N CYS A 64 -2.92 10.26 18.39
CA CYS A 64 -2.71 11.68 18.67
C CYS A 64 -3.48 12.13 19.93
N ASN A 65 -4.76 11.75 20.06
CA ASN A 65 -5.58 12.04 21.24
C ASN A 65 -5.06 11.39 22.54
N HIS A 66 -4.25 10.33 22.42
CA HIS A 66 -3.57 9.69 23.54
C HIS A 66 -2.12 10.18 23.75
N ASN A 67 -1.73 11.29 23.11
CA ASN A 67 -0.38 11.86 23.11
C ASN A 67 0.71 10.90 22.60
N GLN A 68 0.34 9.87 21.83
CA GLN A 68 1.25 8.91 21.22
C GLN A 68 1.75 9.43 19.87
N PHE A 69 2.46 10.56 19.87
CA PHE A 69 2.83 11.29 18.65
C PHE A 69 3.73 10.50 17.71
N LYS A 70 4.66 9.69 18.24
CA LYS A 70 5.50 8.83 17.41
C LYS A 70 4.67 7.77 16.68
N ALA A 71 3.73 7.14 17.38
CA ALA A 71 2.79 6.19 16.77
C ALA A 71 1.92 6.87 15.70
N CYS A 72 1.49 8.11 15.94
CA CYS A 72 0.77 8.91 14.95
C CYS A 72 1.59 9.10 13.67
N LEU A 73 2.87 9.48 13.77
CA LEU A 73 3.75 9.66 12.60
C LEU A 73 3.92 8.37 11.80
N ILE A 74 4.17 7.24 12.48
CA ILE A 74 4.30 5.92 11.84
C ILE A 74 3.02 5.55 11.09
N LEU A 75 1.86 5.82 11.69
CA LEU A 75 0.58 5.50 11.07
C LEU A 75 0.26 6.40 9.88
N CYS A 76 0.59 7.70 9.93
CA CYS A 76 0.46 8.59 8.78
C CYS A 76 1.36 8.13 7.61
N ASP A 77 2.61 7.72 7.89
CA ASP A 77 3.51 7.14 6.89
C ASP A 77 2.93 5.85 6.28
N TRP A 78 2.41 4.94 7.10
CA TRP A 78 1.74 3.72 6.60
C TRP A 78 0.48 4.00 5.79
N ALA A 79 -0.27 5.06 6.13
CA ALA A 79 -1.42 5.48 5.36
C ALA A 79 -1.01 5.94 3.95
N LEU A 80 0.00 6.81 3.86
CA LEU A 80 0.57 7.27 2.59
C LEU A 80 1.12 6.09 1.78
N ALA A 81 1.94 5.24 2.39
CA ALA A 81 2.52 4.07 1.73
C ALA A 81 1.44 3.14 1.16
N SER A 82 0.34 2.94 1.90
CA SER A 82 -0.79 2.14 1.42
C SER A 82 -1.44 2.76 0.19
N MET A 83 -1.66 4.07 0.17
CA MET A 83 -2.22 4.75 -0.99
C MET A 83 -1.28 4.73 -2.20
N ILE A 84 0.02 4.93 -2.00
CA ILE A 84 1.01 4.81 -3.08
C ILE A 84 1.04 3.39 -3.65
N LYS A 85 0.90 2.35 -2.82
CA LYS A 85 0.78 0.97 -3.29
C LYS A 85 -0.49 0.76 -4.12
N ALA A 86 -1.61 1.40 -3.76
CA ALA A 86 -2.82 1.38 -4.58
C ALA A 86 -2.58 2.03 -5.96
N LEU A 87 -1.94 3.20 -6.00
CA LEU A 87 -1.55 3.88 -7.25
C LEU A 87 -0.57 3.07 -8.09
N TYR A 88 0.39 2.39 -7.46
CA TYR A 88 1.34 1.52 -8.15
C TYR A 88 0.60 0.40 -8.89
N ILE A 89 -0.30 -0.31 -8.20
CA ILE A 89 -1.08 -1.41 -8.79
C ILE A 89 -1.96 -0.87 -9.92
N HIS A 90 -2.57 0.29 -9.72
CA HIS A 90 -3.39 0.95 -10.72
C HIS A 90 -2.59 1.29 -11.99
N LYS A 91 -1.43 1.95 -11.84
CA LYS A 91 -0.60 2.40 -12.97
C LYS A 91 0.08 1.27 -13.73
N TYR A 92 0.59 0.26 -13.02
CA TYR A 92 1.42 -0.79 -13.62
C TYR A 92 0.69 -2.12 -13.81
N HIS A 93 -0.59 -2.21 -13.40
CA HIS A 93 -1.40 -3.43 -13.45
C HIS A 93 -0.72 -4.66 -12.81
N SER A 94 0.09 -4.43 -11.78
CA SER A 94 0.79 -5.47 -11.02
C SER A 94 0.28 -5.51 -9.59
N VAL A 95 -0.25 -6.66 -9.16
CA VAL A 95 -0.74 -6.89 -7.79
C VAL A 95 0.37 -7.01 -6.74
N HIS A 96 1.62 -6.87 -7.14
CA HIS A 96 2.79 -7.02 -6.26
C HIS A 96 3.56 -5.70 -6.24
N PRO A 97 3.08 -4.70 -5.47
CA PRO A 97 3.85 -3.49 -5.26
C PRO A 97 5.12 -3.82 -4.47
N PRO A 98 6.17 -2.99 -4.60
CA PRO A 98 7.40 -3.13 -3.82
C PRO A 98 7.13 -3.20 -2.32
N LYS A 99 7.96 -3.96 -1.61
CA LYS A 99 7.89 -4.08 -0.15
C LYS A 99 8.08 -2.70 0.50
N GLU A 100 9.13 -2.01 0.09
CA GLU A 100 9.52 -0.66 0.49
C GLU A 100 9.38 0.28 -0.71
N LEU A 101 8.93 1.51 -0.45
CA LEU A 101 8.73 2.54 -1.47
C LEU A 101 9.87 3.54 -1.37
N THR A 102 10.67 3.67 -2.43
CA THR A 102 11.68 4.72 -2.54
C THR A 102 11.12 5.91 -3.33
N MET A 103 11.85 7.02 -3.34
CA MET A 103 11.48 8.19 -4.13
C MET A 103 11.37 7.90 -5.64
N ASN A 104 12.10 6.90 -6.14
CA ASN A 104 12.03 6.50 -7.56
C ASN A 104 10.69 5.84 -7.89
N GLU A 105 10.06 5.14 -6.96
CA GLU A 105 8.70 4.62 -7.14
C GLU A 105 7.64 5.69 -6.86
N ILE A 106 7.85 6.55 -5.86
CA ILE A 106 6.87 7.55 -5.43
C ILE A 106 6.71 8.65 -6.49
N LEU A 107 7.82 9.23 -6.96
CA LEU A 107 7.78 10.41 -7.86
C LEU A 107 6.90 10.16 -9.09
N PRO A 108 7.07 9.08 -9.88
CA PRO A 108 6.23 8.85 -11.05
C PRO A 108 4.74 8.61 -10.74
N LEU A 109 4.38 8.24 -9.51
CA LEU A 109 3.01 7.96 -9.10
C LEU A 109 2.27 9.21 -8.65
N VAL A 110 2.96 10.15 -8.01
CA VAL A 110 2.37 11.39 -7.48
C VAL A 110 2.59 12.59 -8.39
N HIS A 111 3.57 12.52 -9.29
CA HIS A 111 3.87 13.59 -10.24
C HIS A 111 2.68 13.84 -11.16
N THR A 112 2.35 15.13 -11.27
CA THR A 112 1.42 15.69 -12.24
C THR A 112 2.14 16.85 -12.90
N ASP A 113 1.61 17.39 -13.99
CA ASP A 113 2.16 18.59 -14.64
C ASP A 113 2.05 19.87 -13.77
N THR A 114 1.63 19.73 -12.50
CA THR A 114 1.46 20.82 -11.53
C THR A 114 2.46 20.68 -10.37
N GLU A 115 2.82 21.81 -9.75
CA GLU A 115 3.72 21.87 -8.59
C GLU A 115 3.25 20.99 -7.42
N LEU A 116 1.94 20.78 -7.29
CA LEU A 116 1.31 19.94 -6.28
C LEU A 116 1.87 18.51 -6.23
N GLY A 117 2.28 17.94 -7.37
CA GLY A 117 2.85 16.59 -7.41
C GLY A 117 4.20 16.47 -6.69
N LEU A 118 5.06 17.50 -6.82
CA LEU A 118 6.36 17.53 -6.15
C LEU A 118 6.20 17.75 -4.65
N ASP A 119 5.27 18.62 -4.24
CA ASP A 119 4.96 18.87 -2.83
C ASP A 119 4.48 17.59 -2.12
N ILE A 120 3.64 16.80 -2.79
CA ILE A 120 3.19 15.50 -2.28
C ILE A 120 4.39 14.55 -2.12
N ALA A 121 5.27 14.46 -3.11
CA ALA A 121 6.46 13.60 -3.04
C ALA A 121 7.38 14.00 -1.89
N LEU A 122 7.64 15.30 -1.72
CA LEU A 122 8.47 15.85 -0.64
C LEU A 122 7.84 15.56 0.73
N PHE A 123 6.53 15.72 0.85
CA PHE A 123 5.81 15.42 2.08
C PHE A 123 5.92 13.93 2.45
N ILE A 124 5.72 13.02 1.50
CA ILE A 124 5.85 11.57 1.74
C ILE A 124 7.29 11.24 2.16
N GLY A 125 8.30 11.74 1.45
CA GLY A 125 9.70 11.50 1.80
C GLY A 125 10.05 12.02 3.21
N THR A 126 9.50 13.17 3.59
CA THR A 126 9.65 13.73 4.94
C THR A 126 9.00 12.84 5.99
N MET A 127 7.80 12.33 5.73
CA MET A 127 7.09 11.41 6.62
C MET A 127 7.85 10.09 6.82
N GLN A 128 8.39 9.51 5.75
CA GLN A 128 9.24 8.30 5.81
C GLN A 128 10.51 8.55 6.65
N HIS A 129 11.13 9.72 6.49
CA HIS A 129 12.28 10.09 7.31
C HIS A 129 11.90 10.21 8.79
N MET A 130 10.85 10.98 9.10
CA MET A 130 10.40 11.19 10.48
C MET A 130 9.90 9.90 11.16
N SER A 131 9.28 8.99 10.41
CA SER A 131 8.78 7.71 10.93
C SER A 131 9.93 6.75 11.27
N SER A 132 11.01 6.77 10.50
CA SER A 132 12.18 5.88 10.70
C SER A 132 13.13 6.27 11.84
N LEU A 133 13.08 7.50 12.34
CA LEU A 133 13.93 7.93 13.46
C LEU A 133 13.60 7.15 14.74
N GLU A 134 14.52 6.30 15.22
CA GLU A 134 14.33 5.46 16.42
C GLU A 134 14.08 6.30 17.69
N ASP A 135 14.79 7.43 17.81
CA ASP A 135 14.59 8.43 18.84
C ASP A 135 14.19 9.75 18.20
N CYS A 136 13.01 10.29 18.54
CA CYS A 136 12.85 11.74 18.41
C CYS A 136 13.84 12.35 19.41
N PRO A 137 14.80 13.19 18.98
CA PRO A 137 15.70 13.82 19.93
C PRO A 137 14.85 14.50 21.00
N HIS A 138 15.09 14.16 22.26
CA HIS A 138 14.36 14.72 23.41
C HIS A 138 14.34 16.26 23.42
N ASP A 139 15.23 16.89 22.65
CA ASP A 139 15.38 18.33 22.51
C ASP A 139 14.33 19.01 21.61
N GLN A 140 13.54 18.25 20.84
CA GLN A 140 12.43 18.81 20.05
C GLN A 140 11.12 18.05 20.30
N PRO A 141 10.39 18.38 21.38
CA PRO A 141 9.06 17.83 21.58
C PRO A 141 8.17 18.18 20.38
N LEU A 142 7.64 17.15 19.73
CA LEU A 142 6.62 17.29 18.69
C LEU A 142 5.41 18.01 19.30
N LYS A 143 5.17 19.26 18.87
CA LYS A 143 4.02 20.04 19.35
C LYS A 143 2.74 19.44 18.79
N LEU A 144 1.70 19.31 19.63
CA LEU A 144 0.40 18.77 19.24
C LEU A 144 -0.14 19.40 17.95
N ASN A 145 -0.13 20.74 17.85
CA ASN A 145 -0.61 21.45 16.66
C ASN A 145 0.13 21.05 15.37
N ASN A 146 1.43 20.71 15.47
CA ASN A 146 2.20 20.26 14.33
C ASN A 146 1.76 18.84 13.90
N ILE A 147 1.44 17.97 14.87
CA ILE A 147 0.93 16.63 14.59
C ILE A 147 -0.47 16.68 14.00
N GLU A 148 -1.37 17.50 14.53
CA GLU A 148 -2.71 17.71 13.96
C GLU A 148 -2.63 18.21 12.52
N SER A 149 -1.74 19.19 12.25
CA SER A 149 -1.50 19.68 10.89
C SER A 149 -0.94 18.60 9.97
N LEU A 150 -0.10 17.69 10.47
CA LEU A 150 0.42 16.55 9.72
C LEU A 150 -0.66 15.52 9.39
N ILE A 151 -1.56 15.23 10.33
CA ILE A 151 -2.72 14.35 10.10
C ILE A 151 -3.62 14.97 9.04
N GLN A 152 -3.95 16.26 9.18
CA GLN A 152 -4.78 16.99 8.22
C GLN A 152 -4.16 16.97 6.82
N ARG A 153 -2.85 17.26 6.72
CA ARG A 153 -2.16 17.22 5.44
C ARG A 153 -2.11 15.82 4.85
N THR A 154 -1.98 14.79 5.68
CA THR A 154 -2.06 13.39 5.23
C THR A 154 -3.43 13.10 4.64
N GLU A 155 -4.52 13.50 5.30
CA GLU A 155 -5.89 13.33 4.83
C GLU A 155 -6.11 13.99 3.46
N GLU A 156 -5.73 15.27 3.31
CA GLU A 156 -5.83 15.99 2.04
C GLU A 156 -5.12 15.27 0.89
N ILE A 157 -3.91 14.75 1.14
CA ILE A 157 -3.15 14.00 0.14
C ILE A 157 -3.86 12.69 -0.19
N LEU A 158 -4.37 11.96 0.81
CA LEU A 158 -5.11 10.71 0.55
C LEU A 158 -6.36 10.96 -0.29
N ASP A 159 -7.09 12.05 -0.04
CA ASP A 159 -8.28 12.41 -0.80
C ASP A 159 -7.94 12.79 -2.25
N ASP A 160 -6.89 13.59 -2.46
CA ASP A 160 -6.42 13.95 -3.79
C ASP A 160 -5.96 12.71 -4.58
N LEU A 161 -5.12 11.86 -3.99
CA LEU A 161 -4.67 10.62 -4.61
C LEU A 161 -5.82 9.62 -4.86
N SER A 162 -6.79 9.57 -3.95
CA SER A 162 -8.01 8.78 -4.12
C SER A 162 -8.86 9.28 -5.28
N ALA A 163 -9.00 10.59 -5.45
CA ALA A 163 -9.74 11.17 -6.57
C ALA A 163 -9.12 10.78 -7.91
N ARG A 164 -7.79 10.77 -8.00
CA ARG A 164 -7.03 10.32 -9.18
C ARG A 164 -7.30 8.86 -9.51
N LEU A 165 -7.25 7.97 -8.50
CA LEU A 165 -7.58 6.54 -8.67
C LEU A 165 -8.99 6.32 -9.24
N MET A 166 -9.96 7.15 -8.86
CA MET A 166 -11.34 7.02 -9.33
C MET A 166 -11.56 7.59 -10.72
N LYS A 167 -10.90 8.72 -11.05
CA LYS A 167 -11.05 9.40 -12.34
C LYS A 167 -10.55 8.53 -13.49
N ASP A 168 -9.39 7.89 -13.31
CA ASP A 168 -8.77 7.07 -14.36
C ASP A 168 -9.46 5.70 -14.54
N SER A 169 -10.34 5.30 -13.62
CA SER A 169 -11.13 4.07 -13.72
C SER A 169 -12.41 4.20 -14.57
N SER A 170 -12.72 5.41 -15.03
CA SER A 170 -13.95 5.76 -15.78
C SER A 170 -13.72 5.98 -17.29
N GLU A 171 -12.50 5.74 -17.79
CA GLU A 171 -12.15 5.72 -19.21
C GLU A 171 -11.91 4.29 -19.70
#